data_AF-A0A942KVS7-F1
#
_entry.id   AF-A0A942KVS7-F1
#
_cell.length_a   1.000
_cell.length_b   1.000
_cell.length_c   1.000
_cell.angle_alpha   90.00
_cell.angle_beta   90.00
_cell.angle_gamma   90.00
#
_symmetry.space_group_name_H-M   'P 1'
#
loop_
_entity.id
_entity.type
_entity.pdbx_description
1 polymer ?
#
loop_
_entity_poly.entity_id
_entity_poly.type
_entity_poly.pdbx_seq_one_letter_code
_entity_poly.pdbx_strand_id
1 'polypeptide(L)' 'LPLTRDEMADYLGLTLETVSRQISALKRDGVITLEGNRHVSIPDLDRLLEEAGDDSDGGMLV' A
#
# COMPACT_ATOMS: atom_id res chain seq x y z
N LEU A 1 0.78 -13.82 0.85
CA LEU A 1 -0.68 -13.95 0.99
C LEU A 1 -1.34 -12.95 0.04
N PRO A 2 -2.43 -13.29 -0.66
CA PRO A 2 -3.16 -12.29 -1.45
C PRO A 2 -3.98 -11.41 -0.51
N LEU A 3 -3.52 -10.20 -0.24
CA LEU A 3 -4.23 -9.21 0.57
C LEU A 3 -5.17 -8.41 -0.36
N THR A 4 -6.48 -8.63 -0.24
CA THR A 4 -7.47 -7.86 -1.00
C THR A 4 -7.66 -6.47 -0.40
N ARG A 5 -8.20 -5.53 -1.19
CA ARG A 5 -8.47 -4.16 -0.72
C ARG A 5 -9.50 -4.10 0.39
N ASP A 6 -10.40 -5.07 0.41
CA ASP A 6 -11.42 -5.24 1.45
C ASP A 6 -10.78 -5.68 2.76
N GLU A 7 -9.89 -6.67 2.69
CA GLU A 7 -9.08 -7.09 3.85
C GLU A 7 -8.21 -5.94 4.37
N MET A 8 -7.57 -5.16 3.50
CA MET A 8 -6.81 -3.97 3.91
C MET A 8 -7.66 -2.93 4.65
N ALA A 9 -8.89 -2.70 4.20
CA ALA A 9 -9.81 -1.77 4.83
C ALA A 9 -10.24 -2.25 6.22
N ASP A 10 -10.61 -3.53 6.32
CA ASP A 10 -10.97 -4.19 7.58
C ASP A 10 -9.81 -4.17 8.58
N TYR A 11 -8.60 -4.53 8.15
CA TYR A 11 -7.40 -4.54 9.00
C TYR A 11 -7.00 -3.17 9.51
N LEU A 12 -7.14 -2.12 8.69
CA LEU A 12 -6.72 -0.76 9.04
C LEU A 12 -7.84 0.05 9.71
N GLY A 13 -9.05 -0.50 9.83
CA GLY A 13 -10.23 0.27 10.29
C GLY A 13 -10.56 1.45 9.38
N LEU A 14 -10.16 1.37 8.11
CA LEU A 14 -10.38 2.40 7.11
C LEU A 14 -11.53 2.02 6.18
N THR A 15 -12.05 3.00 5.47
CA THR A 15 -13.02 2.70 4.40
C THR A 15 -12.31 2.11 3.19
N LEU A 16 -12.97 1.18 2.49
CA LEU A 16 -12.51 0.65 1.21
C LEU A 16 -12.21 1.77 0.20
N GLU A 17 -12.96 2.87 0.24
CA GLU A 17 -12.73 4.05 -0.60
C GLU A 17 -11.36 4.69 -0.32
N THR A 18 -10.99 4.85 0.96
CA THR A 18 -9.70 5.42 1.36
C THR A 18 -8.56 4.52 0.90
N VAL A 19 -8.64 3.21 1.18
CA VAL A 19 -7.64 2.25 0.72
C VAL A 19 -7.53 2.23 -0.80
N SER A 20 -8.67 2.24 -1.50
CA SER A 20 -8.71 2.23 -2.96
C SER A 20 -8.05 3.48 -3.57
N ARG A 21 -8.27 4.66 -2.98
CA ARG A 21 -7.61 5.91 -3.40
C ARG A 21 -6.10 5.84 -3.21
N GLN A 22 -5.62 5.35 -2.07
CA GLN A 22 -4.18 5.24 -1.78
C GLN A 22 -3.49 4.26 -2.72
N ILE A 23 -4.05 3.06 -2.90
CA ILE A 23 -3.53 2.05 -3.85
C ILE A 23 -3.51 2.58 -5.29
N SER A 24 -4.50 3.40 -5.66
CA SER A 24 -4.56 4.01 -6.99
C SER A 24 -3.56 5.16 -7.15
N ALA A 25 -3.19 5.87 -6.08
CA ALA A 25 -2.11 6.86 -6.09
C ALA A 25 -0.76 6.16 -6.26
N LEU A 26 -0.42 5.22 -5.38
CA LEU A 26 0.83 4.44 -5.45
C LEU A 26 1.04 3.76 -6.80
N LYS A 27 -0.03 3.25 -7.42
CA LYS A 27 0.04 2.68 -8.77
C LYS A 27 0.34 3.75 -9.84
N ARG A 28 -0.29 4.92 -9.76
CA ARG A 28 -0.06 6.01 -10.72
C ARG A 28 1.35 6.57 -10.63
N ASP A 29 1.90 6.62 -9.42
CA ASP A 29 3.25 7.12 -9.17
C ASP A 29 4.34 6.08 -9.45
N GLY A 30 3.94 4.87 -9.91
CA GLY A 30 4.84 3.79 -10.26
C GLY A 30 5.51 3.11 -9.06
N VAL A 31 5.04 3.41 -7.86
CA VAL A 31 5.58 2.90 -6.58
C VAL A 31 5.17 1.44 -6.37
N ILE A 32 3.99 1.06 -6.85
CA ILE A 32 3.52 -0.33 -6.87
C ILE A 32 2.99 -0.73 -8.24
N THR A 33 3.12 -2.01 -8.55
CA THR A 33 2.58 -2.64 -9.76
C THR A 33 1.53 -3.67 -9.35
N LEU A 34 0.38 -3.67 -10.02
CA LEU A 34 -0.67 -4.65 -9.79
C LEU A 34 -0.62 -5.68 -10.92
N GLU A 35 -0.18 -6.91 -10.61
CA GLU A 35 -0.24 -8.03 -11.53
C GLU A 35 -1.57 -8.77 -11.33
N GLY A 36 -2.56 -8.41 -12.14
CA GLY A 36 -3.93 -8.91 -12.00
C GLY A 36 -4.65 -8.38 -10.74
N ASN A 37 -5.57 -9.17 -10.21
CA ASN A 37 -6.49 -8.74 -9.15
C ASN A 37 -5.97 -9.01 -7.73
N ARG A 38 -4.90 -9.81 -7.60
CA ARG A 38 -4.50 -10.43 -6.33
C ARG A 38 -2.99 -10.40 -6.06
N HIS A 39 -2.19 -9.78 -6.94
CA HIS A 39 -0.74 -9.69 -6.77
C HIS A 39 -0.30 -8.22 -6.85
N VAL A 40 0.50 -7.80 -5.87
CA VAL A 40 1.11 -6.47 -5.78
C VAL A 40 2.61 -6.68 -5.79
N SER A 41 3.30 -6.08 -6.75
CA SER A 41 4.75 -6.09 -6.88
C SER A 41 5.28 -4.70 -6.57
N ILE A 42 6.23 -4.62 -5.65
CA ILE A 42 6.91 -3.38 -5.28
C ILE A 42 8.24 -3.37 -6.02
N PRO A 43 8.37 -2.62 -7.14
CA PRO A 43 9.59 -2.60 -7.93
C PRO A 43 10.76 -1.95 -7.18
N ASP A 44 10.47 -1.00 -6.30
CA ASP A 44 11.44 -0.25 -5.52
C ASP A 44 10.90 -0.04 -4.11
N LEU A 45 11.47 -0.78 -3.16
CA LEU A 45 11.05 -0.74 -1.76
C LEU A 45 11.44 0.58 -1.09
N ASP A 46 12.55 1.19 -1.49
CA ASP A 46 13.06 2.44 -0.93
C ASP A 46 12.09 3.58 -1.26
N ARG A 47 11.68 3.69 -2.53
CA ARG A 47 10.65 4.64 -2.95
C ARG A 47 9.31 4.44 -2.26
N LEU A 48 8.92 3.20 -1.99
CA LEU A 48 7.70 2.92 -1.24
C LEU A 48 7.79 3.44 0.20
N LEU A 49 8.94 3.28 0.85
CA LEU A 49 9.16 3.76 2.22
C LEU A 49 9.15 5.29 2.28
N GLU A 50 9.75 5.96 1.29
CA GLU A 50 9.69 7.42 1.17
C GLU A 50 8.24 7.94 1.02
N GLU A 51 7.45 7.29 0.16
CA GLU A 51 6.05 7.68 -0.13
C GLU A 51 5.08 7.32 0.99
N ALA A 52 5.35 6.23 1.72
CA ALA A 52 4.55 5.84 2.88
C ALA A 52 4.59 6.92 3.97
N GLY A 53 5.65 7.75 3.98
CA GLY A 53 5.87 8.78 4.98
C GLY A 53 6.06 8.11 6.33
N ASP A 54 7.28 8.09 6.84
CA ASP A 54 7.51 7.80 8.25
C ASP A 54 6.81 8.88 9.09
N ASP A 55 5.52 8.67 9.38
CA ASP A 55 4.81 9.43 10.38
C ASP A 55 4.02 8.46 11.28
N SER A 56 4.62 8.25 12.45
CA SER A 56 3.96 8.09 13.73
C SER A 56 3.09 6.84 13.91
N ASP A 57 3.73 5.70 14.21
CA ASP A 57 3.31 4.72 15.26
C ASP A 57 3.80 3.26 15.02
N GLY A 58 5.04 3.03 14.57
CA GLY A 58 5.43 1.63 14.35
C GLY A 58 6.89 1.21 14.20
N GLY A 59 7.87 2.03 14.59
CA GLY A 59 9.25 1.58 14.81
C GLY A 59 10.17 1.61 13.58
N MET A 60 11.38 2.15 13.80
CA MET A 60 12.49 2.13 12.86
C MET A 60 12.84 0.69 12.46
N LEU A 61 12.96 0.43 11.16
CA LEU A 61 13.72 -0.74 10.67
C LEU A 61 15.20 -0.50 10.99
N VAL A 62 15.63 -0.96 12.18
CA VAL A 62 17.05 -1.13 12.52
C VAL A 62 17.56 -2.49 12.08
#